data_AF-A0A956SX01-F1
#
_entry.id   AF-A0A956SX01-F1
#
_cell.length_a   1.000
_cell.length_b   1.000
_cell.length_c   1.000
_cell.angle_alpha   90.00
_cell.angle_beta   90.00
_cell.angle_gamma   90.00
#
_symmetry.space_group_name_H-M   'P 1'
#
loop_
_entity.id
_entity.type
_entity.pdbx_description
1 polymer ?
#
loop_
_entity_poly.entity_id
_entity_poly.type
_entity_poly.pdbx_seq_one_letter_code
_entity_poly.pdbx_strand_id
1 'polypeptide(L)'
;MGFLQGWRRPKDIERRTFEAIVEDFRKLVGPLRTMGVKLGDAWGQGEPVINGDCVSFNGLGACGCTPVKNALVQQIMSRLLENFVTAPNLQVAAQRTLVEHGVEYRDDHFDIDWGQRRCPGCCTYENFHFPRVQRMRDSPAYLNEAVKTNRRPYDLAVSAFLLIAKKHIGSGFEIHSDGRDAWWDEPRELCQRVLGYGVDMRLESCRAA
;
A
#
# COMPACT_ATOMS: atom_id res chain seq x y z
N MET A 1 9.84 -12.26 12.34
CA MET A 1 9.92 -12.41 10.86
C MET A 1 8.81 -11.57 10.26
N GLY A 2 9.12 -10.65 9.34
CA GLY A 2 8.17 -9.71 8.75
C GLY A 2 7.85 -10.06 7.30
N PHE A 3 6.68 -9.62 6.83
CA PHE A 3 6.22 -9.73 5.44
C PHE A 3 7.11 -8.94 4.48
N LEU A 4 7.59 -9.55 3.39
CA LEU A 4 8.63 -9.02 2.51
C LEU A 4 8.11 -8.77 1.09
N GLN A 5 8.37 -7.56 0.59
CA GLN A 5 8.21 -7.18 -0.81
C GLN A 5 9.60 -6.97 -1.42
N GLY A 6 9.93 -7.75 -2.43
CA GLY A 6 11.19 -7.70 -3.18
C GLY A 6 10.99 -7.20 -4.60
N TRP A 7 12.02 -6.59 -5.16
CA TRP A 7 12.04 -6.23 -6.58
C TRP A 7 13.44 -6.33 -7.15
N ARG A 8 13.49 -6.56 -8.46
CA ARG A 8 14.71 -6.46 -9.25
C ARG A 8 14.54 -5.35 -10.28
N ARG A 9 15.54 -4.47 -10.40
CA ARG A 9 15.47 -3.29 -11.28
C ARG A 9 16.83 -2.93 -11.89
N PRO A 10 16.88 -2.13 -12.96
CA PRO A 10 18.12 -1.54 -13.43
C PRO A 10 18.67 -0.58 -12.38
N LYS A 11 20.00 -0.50 -12.25
CA LYS A 11 20.67 0.42 -11.30
C LYS A 11 20.33 1.89 -11.56
N ASP A 12 20.14 2.23 -12.84
CA ASP A 12 19.86 3.58 -13.33
C ASP A 12 18.52 3.54 -14.07
N ILE A 13 17.56 4.32 -13.57
CA ILE A 13 16.27 4.53 -14.24
C ILE A 13 16.35 5.86 -15.00
N GLU A 14 15.92 5.83 -16.26
CA GLU A 14 15.85 7.01 -17.12
C GLU A 14 14.96 8.07 -16.45
N ARG A 15 15.35 9.36 -16.58
CA ARG A 15 14.74 10.46 -15.82
C ARG A 15 13.25 10.57 -16.07
N ARG A 16 12.81 10.58 -17.32
CA ARG A 16 11.38 10.72 -17.68
C ARG A 16 10.58 9.53 -17.17
N THR A 17 11.14 8.33 -17.27
CA THR A 17 10.54 7.10 -16.74
C THR A 17 10.32 7.22 -15.24
N PHE A 18 11.32 7.69 -14.49
CA PHE A 18 11.20 7.88 -13.05
C PHE A 18 10.22 9.01 -12.68
N GLU A 19 10.22 10.10 -13.43
CA GLU A 19 9.26 11.20 -13.24
C GLU A 19 7.82 10.73 -13.45
N ALA A 20 7.56 9.87 -14.44
CA ALA A 20 6.24 9.27 -14.65
C ALA A 20 5.81 8.37 -13.47
N ILE A 21 6.74 7.56 -12.92
CA ILE A 21 6.49 6.77 -11.70
C ILE A 21 6.10 7.67 -10.53
N VAL A 22 6.86 8.75 -10.33
CA VAL A 22 6.65 9.70 -9.24
C VAL A 22 5.32 10.44 -9.41
N GLU A 23 4.99 10.86 -10.63
CA GLU A 23 3.72 11.54 -10.93
C GLU A 23 2.53 10.64 -10.62
N ASP A 24 2.56 9.39 -11.07
CA ASP A 24 1.47 8.45 -10.81
C ASP A 24 1.38 8.08 -9.33
N PHE A 25 2.50 7.86 -8.65
CA PHE A 25 2.47 7.61 -7.22
C PHE A 25 1.91 8.79 -6.41
N ARG A 26 2.20 10.04 -6.81
CA ARG A 26 1.60 11.22 -6.15
C ARG A 26 0.08 11.24 -6.23
N LYS A 27 -0.52 10.75 -7.33
CA LYS A 27 -1.98 10.64 -7.48
C LYS A 27 -2.58 9.67 -6.46
N LEU A 28 -1.81 8.69 -5.97
CA LEU A 28 -2.26 7.75 -4.95
C LEU A 28 -2.15 8.27 -3.52
N VAL A 29 -1.35 9.32 -3.25
CA VAL A 29 -1.12 9.81 -1.87
C VAL A 29 -2.42 10.27 -1.19
N GLY A 30 -3.29 10.96 -1.93
CA GLY A 30 -4.62 11.37 -1.45
C GLY A 30 -5.51 10.18 -1.11
N PRO A 31 -5.81 9.29 -2.08
CA PRO A 31 -6.56 8.06 -1.86
C PRO A 31 -6.03 7.21 -0.71
N LEU A 32 -4.72 6.97 -0.63
CA LEU A 32 -4.08 6.24 0.48
C LEU A 32 -4.38 6.90 1.84
N ARG A 33 -4.33 8.23 1.92
CA ARG A 33 -4.66 8.98 3.14
C ARG A 33 -6.12 8.83 3.51
N THR A 34 -7.04 8.90 2.55
CA THR A 34 -8.49 8.66 2.76
C THR A 34 -8.75 7.25 3.26
N MET A 35 -7.99 6.27 2.75
CA MET A 35 -8.02 4.88 3.23
C MET A 35 -7.43 4.71 4.65
N GLY A 36 -6.83 5.74 5.25
CA GLY A 36 -6.20 5.67 6.57
C GLY A 36 -4.74 5.22 6.55
N VAL A 37 -4.14 5.08 5.36
CA VAL A 37 -2.71 4.83 5.19
C VAL A 37 -1.95 6.15 5.32
N LYS A 38 -1.41 6.40 6.50
CA LYS A 38 -0.58 7.58 6.78
C LYS A 38 0.89 7.26 6.53
N LEU A 39 1.48 7.97 5.57
CA LEU A 39 2.90 7.89 5.25
C LEU A 39 3.67 8.97 6.01
N GLY A 40 4.83 8.60 6.54
CA GLY A 40 5.87 9.53 6.98
C GLY A 40 7.12 9.41 6.12
N ASP A 41 8.14 10.15 6.49
CA ASP A 41 9.51 10.01 6.01
C ASP A 41 10.09 8.62 6.31
N ALA A 42 11.37 8.42 5.98
CA ALA A 42 12.09 7.17 6.22
C ALA A 42 12.03 6.67 7.67
N TRP A 43 11.90 7.58 8.63
CA TRP A 43 11.85 7.33 10.07
C TRP A 43 10.42 7.22 10.60
N GLY A 44 9.41 7.39 9.73
CA GLY A 44 8.00 7.41 10.09
C GLY A 44 7.57 8.69 10.80
N GLN A 45 8.22 9.81 10.49
CA GLN A 45 7.89 11.14 11.00
C GLN A 45 7.60 12.08 9.82
N GLY A 46 7.03 13.26 10.08
CA GLY A 46 6.83 14.27 9.03
C GLY A 46 6.14 13.75 7.76
N GLU A 47 6.63 14.20 6.60
CA GLU A 47 6.07 13.88 5.28
C GLU A 47 7.03 12.98 4.47
N PRO A 48 6.50 12.12 3.59
CA PRO A 48 7.33 11.26 2.74
C PRO A 48 8.15 12.07 1.72
N VAL A 49 9.30 11.53 1.33
CA VAL A 49 10.11 12.10 0.24
C VAL A 49 9.60 11.54 -1.08
N ILE A 50 9.00 12.38 -1.92
CA ILE A 50 8.47 12.00 -3.24
C ILE A 50 8.91 13.04 -4.26
N ASN A 51 10.05 12.80 -4.92
CA ASN A 51 10.63 13.72 -5.91
C ASN A 51 11.30 12.95 -7.06
N GLY A 52 11.87 13.68 -8.03
CA GLY A 52 12.46 13.06 -9.22
C GLY A 52 13.76 12.27 -8.98
N ASP A 53 14.37 12.35 -7.79
CA ASP A 53 15.61 11.65 -7.46
C ASP A 53 15.39 10.41 -6.60
N CYS A 54 14.39 10.44 -5.71
CA CYS A 54 13.99 9.27 -4.94
C CYS A 54 12.53 9.35 -4.46
N VAL A 55 11.98 8.16 -4.18
CA VAL A 55 10.79 7.98 -3.35
C VAL A 55 11.22 7.26 -2.09
N SER A 56 10.97 7.85 -0.93
CA SER A 56 11.30 7.25 0.36
C SER A 56 10.22 7.55 1.40
N PHE A 57 9.71 6.51 2.04
CA PHE A 57 8.67 6.63 3.04
C PHE A 57 8.62 5.44 3.98
N ASN A 58 7.91 5.62 5.09
CA ASN A 58 7.55 4.58 6.04
C ASN A 58 6.11 4.82 6.50
N GLY A 59 5.52 3.92 7.26
CA GLY A 59 4.26 4.21 7.96
C GLY A 59 4.50 5.24 9.06
N LEU A 60 3.54 6.12 9.34
CA LEU A 60 3.68 7.13 10.39
C LEU A 60 3.76 6.47 11.78
N GLY A 61 4.78 6.78 12.59
CA GLY A 61 4.97 6.21 13.92
C GLY A 61 3.84 6.59 14.87
N ALA A 62 3.59 7.90 15.01
CA ALA A 62 2.43 8.45 15.73
C ALA A 62 1.17 8.45 14.86
N CYS A 63 0.82 7.29 14.30
CA CYS A 63 -0.29 7.16 13.36
C CYS A 63 -1.66 7.56 13.93
N GLY A 64 -1.84 7.50 15.24
CA GLY A 64 -3.13 7.71 15.90
C GLY A 64 -4.18 6.67 15.52
N CYS A 65 -3.79 5.61 14.81
CA CYS A 65 -4.65 4.46 14.58
C CYS A 65 -4.91 3.81 15.93
N THR A 66 -6.15 3.84 16.40
CA THR A 66 -6.56 2.99 17.50
C THR A 66 -6.39 1.54 17.04
N PRO A 67 -5.59 0.70 17.74
CA PRO A 67 -5.58 -0.72 17.46
C PRO A 67 -7.04 -1.18 17.54
N VAL A 68 -7.57 -1.80 16.48
CA VAL A 68 -8.92 -2.37 16.51
C VAL A 68 -8.87 -3.51 17.52
N LYS A 69 -9.15 -3.20 18.79
CA LYS A 69 -9.03 -4.13 19.92
C LYS A 69 -10.17 -5.15 19.96
N ASN A 70 -11.23 -4.96 19.19
CA ASN A 70 -12.39 -5.83 19.22
C ASN A 70 -12.52 -6.62 17.92
N ALA A 71 -12.20 -7.91 18.00
CA ALA A 71 -12.50 -8.91 16.97
C ALA A 71 -13.99 -8.89 16.54
N LEU A 72 -14.88 -8.40 17.41
CA LEU A 72 -16.30 -8.20 17.13
C LEU A 72 -16.56 -7.12 16.06
N VAL A 73 -15.80 -6.02 16.04
CA VAL A 73 -15.96 -4.96 15.02
C VAL A 73 -15.53 -5.48 13.65
N GLN A 74 -14.46 -6.28 13.60
CA GLN A 74 -14.02 -6.95 12.37
C GLN A 74 -15.05 -7.98 11.87
N GLN A 75 -15.65 -8.77 12.78
CA GLN A 75 -16.73 -9.72 12.43
C GLN A 75 -18.03 -9.05 11.98
N ILE A 76 -18.36 -7.88 12.52
CA ILE A 76 -19.56 -7.13 12.12
C ILE A 76 -19.34 -6.50 10.75
N MET A 77 -18.18 -5.91 10.49
CA MET A 77 -17.87 -5.29 9.20
C MET A 77 -17.81 -6.32 8.07
N SER A 78 -17.21 -7.50 8.29
CA SER A 78 -17.18 -8.56 7.28
C SER A 78 -18.57 -9.13 6.97
N ARG A 79 -19.42 -9.32 7.98
CA ARG A 79 -20.80 -9.82 7.80
C ARG A 79 -21.75 -8.81 7.17
N LEU A 80 -21.53 -7.51 7.40
CA LEU A 80 -22.30 -6.47 6.72
C LEU A 80 -21.99 -6.50 5.22
N LEU A 81 -20.71 -6.59 4.85
CA LEU A 81 -20.24 -6.60 3.45
C LEU A 81 -20.68 -7.86 2.67
N GLU A 82 -20.79 -9.03 3.32
CA GLU A 82 -21.35 -10.23 2.69
C GLU A 82 -22.83 -10.09 2.27
N ASN A 83 -23.57 -9.14 2.86
CA ASN A 83 -24.97 -8.86 2.56
C ASN A 83 -25.18 -7.59 1.71
N PHE A 84 -24.11 -6.93 1.26
CA PHE A 84 -24.16 -5.68 0.49
C PHE A 84 -24.43 -5.88 -1.02
N VAL A 85 -25.02 -7.00 -1.41
CA VAL A 85 -25.63 -7.15 -2.73
C VAL A 85 -27.10 -6.77 -2.59
N THR A 86 -27.43 -5.55 -3.04
CA THR A 86 -28.79 -4.99 -3.25
C THR A 86 -29.51 -4.34 -2.05
N ALA A 87 -29.20 -3.09 -1.71
CA ALA A 87 -30.19 -2.00 -1.53
C ALA A 87 -29.59 -0.76 -0.81
N PRO A 88 -29.93 0.47 -1.25
CA PRO A 88 -29.47 1.73 -0.61
C PRO A 88 -29.90 1.92 0.85
N ASN A 89 -30.93 1.19 1.30
CA ASN A 89 -31.60 1.43 2.58
C ASN A 89 -30.87 0.81 3.78
N LEU A 90 -29.88 -0.07 3.54
CA LEU A 90 -29.09 -0.77 4.56
C LEU A 90 -27.87 0.03 5.04
N GLN A 91 -27.35 0.98 4.24
CA GLN A 91 -26.26 1.87 4.67
C GLN A 91 -26.66 2.68 5.90
N VAL A 92 -27.88 3.25 5.87
CA VAL A 92 -28.40 4.09 6.96
C VAL A 92 -28.62 3.27 8.24
N ALA A 93 -29.03 2.01 8.13
CA ALA A 93 -29.25 1.13 9.29
C ALA A 93 -27.93 0.68 9.93
N ALA A 94 -26.94 0.30 9.13
CA ALA A 94 -25.60 -0.05 9.61
C ALA A 94 -24.88 1.14 10.26
N GLN A 95 -25.00 2.32 9.66
CA GLN A 95 -24.47 3.57 10.20
C GLN A 95 -25.08 3.93 11.56
N ARG A 96 -26.39 3.71 11.73
CA ARG A 96 -27.09 3.95 13.02
C ARG A 96 -26.58 3.04 14.14
N THR A 97 -26.45 1.74 13.86
CA THR A 97 -25.99 0.76 14.87
C THR A 97 -24.55 0.99 15.30
N LEU A 98 -23.68 1.45 14.41
CA LEU A 98 -22.28 1.78 14.72
C LEU A 98 -22.16 3.01 15.62
N VAL A 99 -22.96 4.05 15.35
CA VAL A 99 -23.03 5.27 16.19
C VAL A 99 -23.57 4.96 17.59
N GLU A 100 -24.59 4.11 17.70
CA GLU A 100 -25.16 3.68 18.98
C GLU A 100 -24.15 2.92 19.87
N HIS A 101 -23.11 2.32 19.28
CA HIS A 101 -22.03 1.62 20.00
C HIS A 101 -20.75 2.48 20.14
N GLY A 102 -20.83 3.79 19.90
CA GLY A 102 -19.72 4.73 20.12
C GLY A 102 -18.61 4.67 19.08
N VAL A 103 -18.89 4.13 17.89
CA VAL A 103 -17.95 4.10 16.76
C VAL A 103 -18.23 5.30 15.86
N GLU A 104 -17.31 6.27 15.80
CA GLU A 104 -17.41 7.38 14.85
C GLU A 104 -17.27 6.85 13.42
N TYR A 105 -18.36 6.97 12.65
CA TYR A 105 -18.41 6.71 11.21
C TYR A 105 -18.03 8.00 10.47
N ARG A 106 -17.05 7.94 9.57
CA ARG A 106 -16.76 9.00 8.58
C ARG A 106 -17.00 8.41 7.19
N ASP A 107 -17.78 9.11 6.38
CA ASP A 107 -18.40 8.67 5.10
C ASP A 107 -17.43 8.33 3.94
N ASP A 108 -16.16 8.04 4.21
CA ASP A 108 -15.09 8.06 3.19
C ASP A 108 -14.45 6.67 2.94
N HIS A 109 -15.12 5.57 3.27
CA HIS A 109 -14.50 4.25 3.27
C HIS A 109 -14.40 3.62 1.86
N PHE A 110 -13.21 3.75 1.27
CA PHE A 110 -12.57 2.60 0.62
C PHE A 110 -12.42 1.50 1.67
N ASP A 111 -13.04 0.34 1.46
CA ASP A 111 -12.86 -0.83 2.32
C ASP A 111 -11.40 -1.30 2.27
N ILE A 112 -10.58 -0.88 3.23
CA ILE A 112 -9.36 -1.61 3.56
C ILE A 112 -9.81 -2.88 4.29
N ASP A 113 -9.43 -4.06 3.77
CA ASP A 113 -9.44 -5.29 4.57
C ASP A 113 -8.39 -5.19 5.68
N TRP A 114 -8.79 -4.60 6.80
CA TRP A 114 -7.99 -4.52 8.02
C TRP A 114 -7.72 -5.91 8.63
N GLY A 115 -8.38 -6.98 8.17
CA GLY A 115 -8.02 -8.36 8.49
C GLY A 115 -6.61 -8.72 8.00
N GLN A 116 -6.13 -8.00 6.98
CA GLN A 116 -4.79 -8.17 6.43
C GLN A 116 -3.75 -7.15 6.92
N ARG A 117 -4.10 -6.03 7.56
CA ARG A 117 -3.10 -5.02 7.96
C ARG A 117 -3.01 -4.87 9.47
N ARG A 118 -1.78 -4.84 10.02
CA ARG A 118 -1.52 -4.83 11.47
C ARG A 118 -0.96 -3.50 11.93
N CYS A 119 -1.75 -2.71 12.67
CA CYS A 119 -1.27 -1.52 13.38
C CYS A 119 -1.32 -1.72 14.91
N PRO A 120 -0.18 -1.93 15.59
CA PRO A 120 -0.10 -2.05 17.05
C PRO A 120 0.04 -0.68 17.73
N GLY A 121 -0.48 0.40 17.11
CA GLY A 121 -0.25 1.79 17.56
C GLY A 121 1.03 2.43 17.00
N CYS A 122 1.75 1.73 16.11
CA CYS A 122 2.89 2.26 15.37
C CYS A 122 2.92 1.64 13.97
N CYS A 123 2.77 2.47 12.93
CA CYS A 123 2.73 2.00 11.55
C CYS A 123 4.11 1.81 10.91
N THR A 124 5.20 2.16 11.60
CA THR A 124 6.56 1.95 11.05
C THR A 124 6.96 0.47 11.05
N TYR A 125 7.85 0.12 10.11
CA TYR A 125 8.62 -1.12 10.19
C TYR A 125 10.03 -0.98 9.58
N GLU A 126 10.20 -1.15 8.28
CA GLU A 126 11.46 -0.83 7.56
C GLU A 126 11.21 0.31 6.57
N ASN A 127 12.22 1.15 6.34
CA ASN A 127 12.14 2.24 5.38
C ASN A 127 12.00 1.70 3.95
N PHE A 128 10.98 2.13 3.23
CA PHE A 128 10.95 1.96 1.79
C PHE A 128 11.79 3.07 1.16
N HIS A 129 12.84 2.69 0.44
CA HIS A 129 13.71 3.62 -0.28
C HIS A 129 13.90 3.15 -1.71
N PHE A 130 13.55 4.01 -2.67
CA PHE A 130 13.64 3.72 -4.09
C PHE A 130 14.30 4.90 -4.81
N PRO A 131 15.63 4.89 -4.96
CA PRO A 131 16.36 5.94 -5.64
C PRO A 131 16.35 5.71 -7.17
N ARG A 132 16.29 6.80 -7.95
CA ARG A 132 16.36 6.73 -9.41
C ARG A 132 17.69 6.15 -9.90
N VAL A 133 18.79 6.52 -9.23
CA VAL A 133 20.16 6.16 -9.59
C VAL A 133 20.85 5.63 -8.35
N GLN A 134 21.40 4.41 -8.44
CA GLN A 134 22.24 3.85 -7.38
C GLN A 134 23.71 3.97 -7.76
N ARG A 135 24.41 4.97 -7.20
CA ARG A 135 25.84 5.21 -7.46
C ARG A 135 26.71 4.39 -6.51
N MET A 136 26.90 3.12 -6.84
CA MET A 136 27.91 2.26 -6.21
C MET A 136 28.87 1.77 -7.30
N ARG A 137 30.18 1.93 -7.05
CA ARG A 137 31.25 1.73 -8.05
C ARG A 137 31.23 0.32 -8.66
N ASP A 138 30.87 -0.67 -7.85
CA ASP A 138 30.90 -2.09 -8.20
C ASP A 138 29.51 -2.73 -8.22
N SER A 139 28.44 -1.92 -8.29
CA SER A 139 27.09 -2.50 -8.33
C SER A 139 26.80 -3.19 -9.66
N PRO A 140 26.14 -4.36 -9.63
CA PRO A 140 25.65 -5.01 -10.83
C PRO A 140 24.70 -4.07 -11.61
N ALA A 141 24.56 -4.32 -12.92
CA ALA A 141 23.64 -3.56 -13.77
C ALA A 141 22.19 -3.63 -13.29
N TYR A 142 21.83 -4.71 -12.60
CA TYR A 142 20.55 -4.90 -11.93
C TYR A 142 20.73 -5.05 -10.43
N LEU A 143 19.86 -4.43 -9.66
CA LEU A 143 19.82 -4.51 -8.21
C LEU A 143 18.68 -5.40 -7.77
N ASN A 144 18.90 -6.20 -6.73
CA ASN A 144 17.86 -6.91 -6.00
C ASN A 144 17.69 -6.20 -4.67
N GLU A 145 16.51 -5.66 -4.43
CA GLU A 145 16.18 -4.89 -3.23
C GLU A 145 14.92 -5.48 -2.61
N ALA A 146 14.72 -5.25 -1.33
CA ALA A 146 13.52 -5.66 -0.63
C ALA A 146 13.26 -4.76 0.56
N VAL A 147 11.99 -4.68 0.94
CA VAL A 147 11.55 -4.08 2.20
C VAL A 147 10.67 -5.08 2.93
N LYS A 148 10.90 -5.24 4.23
CA LYS A 148 9.90 -5.89 5.07
C LYS A 148 8.93 -4.84 5.55
N THR A 149 7.65 -5.10 5.41
CA THR A 149 6.59 -4.18 5.85
C THR A 149 5.83 -4.75 7.02
N ASN A 150 5.96 -6.05 7.31
CA ASN A 150 5.17 -6.75 8.33
C ASN A 150 3.65 -6.51 8.22
N ARG A 151 3.17 -6.27 6.99
CA ARG A 151 1.79 -5.86 6.67
C ARG A 151 1.31 -4.66 7.49
N ARG A 152 2.20 -3.71 7.80
CA ARG A 152 1.80 -2.40 8.30
C ARG A 152 0.93 -1.68 7.26
N PRO A 153 0.14 -0.67 7.64
CA PRO A 153 -0.75 0.02 6.69
C PRO A 153 -0.02 0.56 5.44
N TYR A 154 1.20 1.08 5.59
CA TYR A 154 2.00 1.60 4.46
C TYR A 154 2.45 0.54 3.45
N ASP A 155 2.32 -0.76 3.76
CA ASP A 155 2.57 -1.83 2.81
C ASP A 155 1.68 -1.71 1.56
N LEU A 156 0.46 -1.17 1.68
CA LEU A 156 -0.38 -0.88 0.52
C LEU A 156 0.30 0.12 -0.43
N ALA A 157 0.92 1.16 0.13
CA ALA A 157 1.65 2.15 -0.64
C ALA A 157 2.92 1.56 -1.28
N VAL A 158 3.63 0.67 -0.58
CA VAL A 158 4.77 -0.08 -1.12
C VAL A 158 4.32 -0.92 -2.33
N SER A 159 3.31 -1.78 -2.16
CA SER A 159 2.83 -2.65 -3.23
C SER A 159 2.33 -1.86 -4.44
N ALA A 160 1.53 -0.82 -4.22
CA ALA A 160 1.05 0.04 -5.30
C ALA A 160 2.20 0.76 -6.03
N PHE A 161 3.21 1.27 -5.29
CA PHE A 161 4.39 1.87 -5.90
C PHE A 161 5.13 0.87 -6.80
N LEU A 162 5.32 -0.37 -6.34
CA LEU A 162 6.00 -1.40 -7.13
C LEU A 162 5.24 -1.74 -8.41
N LEU A 163 3.90 -1.79 -8.37
CA LEU A 163 3.08 -1.94 -9.58
C LEU A 163 3.28 -0.75 -10.55
N ILE A 164 3.27 0.48 -10.05
CA ILE A 164 3.53 1.67 -10.87
C ILE A 164 4.92 1.60 -11.51
N ALA A 165 5.95 1.26 -10.72
CA ALA A 165 7.32 1.11 -11.20
C ALA A 165 7.41 0.05 -12.31
N LYS A 166 6.75 -1.10 -12.12
CA LYS A 166 6.68 -2.16 -13.14
C LYS A 166 6.02 -1.68 -14.44
N LYS A 167 4.95 -0.89 -14.35
CA LYS A 167 4.26 -0.35 -15.53
C LYS A 167 5.19 0.51 -16.39
N HIS A 168 5.95 1.40 -15.75
CA HIS A 168 6.78 2.39 -16.45
C HIS A 168 8.15 1.83 -16.88
N ILE A 169 8.77 0.96 -16.07
CA ILE A 169 10.06 0.34 -16.40
C ILE A 169 9.88 -0.85 -17.35
N GLY A 170 8.70 -1.50 -17.33
CA GLY A 170 8.38 -2.61 -18.21
C GLY A 170 9.19 -3.88 -17.87
N SER A 171 9.69 -4.56 -18.90
CA SER A 171 10.38 -5.85 -18.77
C SER A 171 11.70 -5.79 -17.98
N GLY A 172 12.22 -4.60 -17.69
CA GLY A 172 13.40 -4.43 -16.84
C GLY A 172 13.12 -4.52 -15.33
N PHE A 173 11.86 -4.67 -14.92
CA PHE A 173 11.44 -4.64 -13.51
C PHE A 173 10.63 -5.86 -13.10
N GLU A 174 11.13 -6.56 -12.09
CA GLU A 174 10.53 -7.77 -11.54
C GLU A 174 10.08 -7.51 -10.09
N ILE A 175 8.93 -8.03 -9.71
CA ILE A 175 8.36 -7.97 -8.37
C ILE A 175 8.27 -9.39 -7.82
N HIS A 176 8.75 -9.56 -6.60
CA HIS A 176 8.69 -10.79 -5.84
C HIS A 176 8.05 -10.52 -4.48
N SER A 177 7.22 -11.43 -4.00
CA SER A 177 6.59 -11.31 -2.67
C SER A 177 6.69 -12.64 -1.93
N ASP A 178 6.94 -12.60 -0.63
CA ASP A 178 6.75 -13.79 0.21
C ASP A 178 5.28 -13.98 0.63
N GLY A 179 4.37 -13.17 0.08
CA GLY A 179 2.92 -13.24 0.22
C GLY A 179 2.20 -14.05 -0.83
N ARG A 180 0.89 -14.16 -0.66
CA ARG A 180 -0.02 -14.78 -1.63
C ARG A 180 -0.42 -13.78 -2.71
N ASP A 181 -0.71 -14.25 -3.92
CA ASP A 181 -1.14 -13.37 -5.02
C ASP A 181 -2.39 -12.56 -4.67
N ALA A 182 -3.36 -13.17 -3.96
CA ALA A 182 -4.58 -12.49 -3.52
C ALA A 182 -4.33 -11.28 -2.61
N TRP A 183 -3.15 -11.17 -1.97
CA TRP A 183 -2.79 -9.98 -1.19
C TRP A 183 -2.41 -8.78 -2.07
N TRP A 184 -2.26 -9.00 -3.37
CA TRP A 184 -2.01 -7.96 -4.36
C TRP A 184 -3.28 -7.44 -5.03
N ASP A 185 -4.45 -8.00 -4.73
CA ASP A 185 -5.71 -7.54 -5.33
C ASP A 185 -6.04 -6.10 -4.89
N GLU A 186 -5.87 -5.77 -3.61
CA GLU A 186 -6.08 -4.40 -3.09
C GLU A 186 -5.18 -3.35 -3.78
N PRO A 187 -3.85 -3.49 -3.87
CA PRO A 187 -3.02 -2.53 -4.60
C PRO A 187 -3.30 -2.51 -6.11
N ARG A 188 -3.65 -3.64 -6.74
CA ARG A 188 -4.05 -3.68 -8.16
C ARG A 188 -5.32 -2.87 -8.41
N GLU A 189 -6.34 -3.05 -7.57
CA GLU A 189 -7.60 -2.30 -7.63
C GLU A 189 -7.39 -0.82 -7.37
N LEU A 190 -6.57 -0.45 -6.39
CA LEU A 190 -6.22 0.94 -6.12
C LEU A 190 -5.59 1.60 -7.35
N CYS A 191 -4.57 0.97 -7.93
CA CYS A 191 -3.94 1.46 -9.16
C CYS A 191 -4.97 1.54 -10.29
N GLN A 192 -5.82 0.52 -10.47
CA GLN A 192 -6.81 0.50 -11.55
C GLN A 192 -7.80 1.66 -11.44
N ARG A 193 -8.32 1.93 -10.24
CA ARG A 193 -9.30 2.99 -9.99
C ARG A 193 -8.71 4.38 -10.16
N VAL A 194 -7.46 4.59 -9.71
CA VAL A 194 -6.83 5.92 -9.69
C VAL A 194 -6.10 6.24 -10.99
N LEU A 195 -5.47 5.24 -11.62
CA LEU A 195 -4.57 5.43 -12.76
C LEU A 195 -5.10 4.80 -14.06
N GLY A 196 -6.19 4.01 -13.99
CA GLY A 196 -6.75 3.32 -15.14
C GLY A 196 -6.01 2.03 -15.52
N TYR A 197 -5.02 1.59 -14.73
CA TYR A 197 -4.30 0.33 -14.92
C TYR A 197 -3.94 -0.32 -13.57
N GLY A 198 -3.89 -1.64 -13.50
CA GLY A 198 -3.42 -2.35 -12.30
C GLY A 198 -3.89 -3.80 -12.22
N VAL A 199 -5.14 -4.08 -12.59
CA VAL A 199 -5.76 -5.42 -12.43
C VAL A 199 -5.02 -6.53 -13.17
N ASP A 200 -4.49 -6.25 -14.35
CA ASP A 200 -3.79 -7.24 -15.17
C ASP A 200 -2.32 -7.45 -14.77
N MET A 201 -1.83 -6.68 -13.78
CA MET A 201 -0.42 -6.72 -13.40
C MET A 201 -0.08 -7.96 -12.59
N ARG A 202 0.89 -8.72 -13.09
CA ARG A 202 1.38 -9.96 -12.49
C ARG A 202 2.72 -9.75 -11.80
N LEU A 203 2.94 -10.56 -10.78
CA LEU A 203 4.22 -10.69 -10.10
C LEU A 203 5.02 -11.81 -10.76
N GLU A 204 6.35 -11.73 -10.66
CA GLU A 204 7.25 -12.79 -11.10
C GLU A 204 7.20 -13.98 -10.14
N SER A 205 7.05 -13.73 -8.83
CA SER A 205 6.79 -14.79 -7.86
C SER A 205 6.03 -14.34 -6.62
N CYS A 206 5.18 -15.23 -6.14
CA CYS A 206 4.46 -15.16 -4.87
C CYS A 206 4.34 -16.57 -4.29
N ARG A 207 4.03 -16.71 -2.98
CA ARG A 207 3.64 -18.01 -2.43
C ARG A 207 2.31 -18.45 -3.05
N ALA A 208 2.23 -19.72 -3.45
CA ALA A 208 0.97 -20.34 -3.86
C ALA A 208 -0.04 -20.30 -2.70
N ALA A 209 -1.33 -20.23 -3.06
CA ALA A 209 -2.45 -20.08 -2.12
C ALA A 209 -2.54 -21.23 -1.11
#